data_AF-A0A661DIY4-F1
#
_entry.id   AF-A0A661DIY4-F1
#
_cell.length_a   1.000
_cell.length_b   1.000
_cell.length_c   1.000
_cell.angle_alpha   90.00
_cell.angle_beta   90.00
_cell.angle_gamma   90.00
#
_symmetry.space_group_name_H-M   'P 1'
#
loop_
_entity.id
_entity.type
_entity.pdbx_description
1 polymer ?
#
loop_
_entity_poly.entity_id
_entity_poly.type
_entity_poly.pdbx_seq_one_letter_code
_entity_poly.pdbx_strand_id
1 'polypeptide(L)'
;MTTRYIPPKQGWFGQVFDSLFILILVYASLMIPLFMNTTESESVEGTAIEAVVPTWESLGVNNVAQTQWEKLGYDATSAAEIINDRFDYEIDPLSLIITAAFIIGYFFFMIKISEKEYRQVISEKFDDEDIS
;
A
#
# COMPACT_ATOMS: atom_id res chain seq x y z
N MET A 1 19.90 -29.71 38.34
CA MET A 1 20.81 -29.80 37.18
C MET A 1 20.09 -29.16 36.00
N THR A 2 20.56 -28.03 35.49
CA THR A 2 19.91 -27.33 34.36
C THR A 2 20.13 -28.11 33.07
N THR A 3 19.08 -28.75 32.57
CA THR A 3 19.04 -29.39 31.25
C THR A 3 19.30 -28.32 30.18
N ARG A 4 20.49 -28.36 29.59
CA ARG A 4 20.92 -27.40 28.58
C ARG A 4 20.11 -27.65 27.31
N TYR A 5 19.24 -26.72 26.94
CA TYR A 5 18.48 -26.82 25.70
C TYR A 5 19.43 -26.96 24.50
N ILE A 6 19.20 -27.97 23.68
CA ILE A 6 19.91 -28.20 22.43
C ILE A 6 18.91 -27.88 21.31
N PRO A 7 19.09 -26.78 20.57
CA PRO A 7 18.18 -26.44 19.48
C PRO A 7 18.23 -27.51 18.39
N PRO A 8 17.07 -27.85 17.78
CA PRO A 8 17.02 -28.78 16.68
C PRO A 8 17.81 -28.21 15.49
N LYS A 9 18.63 -29.03 14.84
CA LYS A 9 19.33 -28.63 13.62
C LYS A 9 18.30 -28.45 12.50
N GLN A 10 17.98 -27.20 12.19
CA GLN A 10 17.07 -26.87 11.11
C GLN A 10 17.63 -27.35 9.76
N GLY A 11 16.80 -28.04 8.98
CA GLY A 11 17.19 -28.59 7.68
C GLY A 11 17.31 -27.51 6.60
N TRP A 12 18.37 -27.56 5.80
CA TRP A 12 18.66 -26.58 4.74
C TRP A 12 17.57 -26.50 3.65
N PHE A 13 16.86 -27.60 3.39
CA PHE A 13 15.81 -27.68 2.37
C PHE A 13 14.65 -26.71 2.66
N GLY A 14 14.24 -26.60 3.92
CA GLY A 14 13.16 -25.70 4.32
C GLY A 14 13.53 -24.23 4.13
N GLN A 15 14.80 -23.88 4.37
CA GLN A 15 15.29 -22.51 4.22
C GLN A 15 15.36 -22.07 2.74
N VAL A 16 15.76 -22.97 1.84
CA VAL A 16 15.77 -22.70 0.39
C VAL A 16 14.35 -22.53 -0.15
N PHE A 17 13.42 -23.41 0.27
CA PHE A 17 12.02 -23.29 -0.13
C PHE A 17 11.38 -21.98 0.35
N ASP A 18 11.57 -21.63 1.62
CA ASP A 18 11.04 -20.39 2.20
C ASP A 18 11.55 -19.15 1.45
N SER A 19 12.86 -19.11 1.19
CA SER A 19 13.48 -18.00 0.46
C SER A 19 12.96 -17.91 -0.99
N LEU A 20 12.82 -19.04 -1.68
CA LEU A 20 12.30 -19.10 -3.04
C LEU A 20 10.81 -18.70 -3.08
N PHE A 21 10.03 -19.12 -2.10
CA PHE A 21 8.62 -18.80 -2.00
C PHE A 21 8.41 -17.30 -1.77
N ILE A 22 9.17 -16.70 -0.84
CA ILE A 22 9.15 -15.24 -0.62
C ILE A 22 9.59 -14.51 -1.89
N LEU A 23 10.63 -14.97 -2.58
CA LEU A 23 11.07 -14.37 -3.85
C LEU A 23 9.96 -14.36 -4.89
N ILE A 24 9.24 -15.47 -5.04
CA ILE A 24 8.10 -15.58 -5.96
C ILE A 24 6.96 -14.64 -5.53
N LEU A 25 6.65 -14.57 -4.23
CA LEU A 25 5.61 -13.67 -3.73
C LEU A 25 5.96 -12.20 -3.96
N VAL A 26 7.21 -11.80 -3.75
CA VAL A 26 7.68 -10.44 -4.04
C VAL A 26 7.59 -10.15 -5.54
N TYR A 27 8.09 -11.07 -6.38
CA TYR A 27 8.00 -10.93 -7.83
C TYR A 27 6.55 -10.81 -8.31
N ALA A 28 5.66 -11.67 -7.81
CA ALA A 28 4.24 -11.62 -8.11
C ALA A 28 3.60 -10.31 -7.62
N SER A 29 3.93 -9.84 -6.42
CA SER A 29 3.43 -8.56 -5.90
C SER A 29 3.84 -7.36 -6.76
N LEU A 30 4.99 -7.44 -7.46
CA LEU A 30 5.44 -6.40 -8.38
C LEU A 30 4.81 -6.53 -9.77
N MET A 31 4.60 -7.77 -10.25
CA MET A 31 4.13 -8.02 -11.62
C MET A 31 2.60 -8.02 -11.74
N ILE A 32 1.86 -8.47 -10.72
CA ILE A 32 0.39 -8.57 -10.76
C ILE A 32 -0.26 -7.19 -11.03
N PRO A 33 0.10 -6.09 -10.34
CA PRO A 33 -0.50 -4.77 -10.61
C PRO A 33 -0.26 -4.30 -12.04
N LEU A 34 0.94 -4.56 -12.58
CA LEU A 34 1.33 -4.22 -13.94
C LEU A 34 0.48 -4.97 -14.98
N PHE A 35 0.25 -6.28 -14.79
CA PHE A 35 -0.61 -7.07 -15.68
C PHE A 35 -2.09 -6.76 -15.55
N MET A 36 -2.53 -6.28 -14.39
CA MET A 36 -3.92 -5.90 -14.15
C MET A 36 -4.24 -4.48 -14.62
N ASN A 37 -3.28 -3.76 -15.22
CA ASN A 37 -3.39 -2.34 -15.60
C ASN A 37 -3.90 -1.43 -14.47
N THR A 38 -3.79 -1.87 -13.22
CA THR A 38 -4.32 -1.16 -12.03
C THR A 38 -3.39 -0.05 -11.56
N THR A 39 -2.35 0.22 -12.35
CA THR A 39 -1.38 1.30 -12.15
C THR A 39 -1.49 2.41 -13.18
N GLU A 40 -2.40 2.29 -14.16
CA GLU A 40 -3.04 3.51 -14.64
C GLU A 40 -3.77 4.05 -13.41
N SER A 41 -3.19 5.09 -12.81
CA SER A 41 -4.03 6.07 -12.14
C SER A 41 -5.08 6.38 -13.20
N GLU A 42 -6.29 5.85 -13.05
CA GLU A 42 -7.39 6.31 -13.88
C GLU A 42 -7.38 7.82 -13.65
N SER A 43 -6.81 8.57 -14.59
CA SER A 43 -7.37 9.85 -14.93
C SER A 43 -8.77 9.47 -15.35
N VAL A 44 -9.66 9.39 -14.36
CA VAL A 44 -11.07 9.20 -14.58
C VAL A 44 -11.37 10.23 -15.63
N GLU A 45 -11.70 9.79 -16.84
CA GLU A 45 -12.12 10.68 -17.90
C GLU A 45 -13.31 11.42 -17.32
N GLY A 46 -13.02 12.58 -16.74
CA GLY A 46 -13.99 13.40 -16.06
C GLY A 46 -14.97 13.76 -17.15
N THR A 47 -16.16 13.15 -17.05
CA THR A 47 -17.37 13.41 -17.84
C THR A 47 -17.12 14.50 -18.85
N ALA A 48 -16.86 14.14 -20.11
CA ALA A 48 -16.51 15.08 -21.18
C ALA A 48 -17.47 16.28 -21.18
N ILE A 49 -17.08 17.33 -20.43
CA ILE A 49 -17.69 18.63 -20.51
C ILE A 49 -17.26 19.11 -21.89
N GLU A 50 -18.23 19.51 -22.72
CA GLU A 50 -18.01 19.95 -24.10
C GLU A 50 -16.65 20.63 -24.25
N ALA A 51 -15.88 20.26 -25.27
CA ALA A 51 -14.52 20.75 -25.50
C ALA A 51 -14.47 22.29 -25.59
N VAL A 52 -14.45 22.93 -24.42
CA VAL A 52 -14.16 24.34 -24.27
C VAL A 52 -12.70 24.48 -24.65
N VAL A 53 -12.42 25.31 -25.65
CA VAL A 53 -11.06 25.62 -26.06
C VAL A 53 -10.28 26.03 -24.81
N PRO A 54 -9.16 25.37 -24.47
CA PRO A 54 -8.41 25.66 -23.26
C PRO A 54 -7.85 27.10 -23.34
N THR A 55 -8.48 28.00 -22.59
CA THR A 55 -8.03 29.36 -22.36
C THR A 55 -7.52 29.49 -20.93
N TRP A 56 -6.65 30.48 -20.66
CA TRP A 56 -6.16 30.70 -19.29
C TRP A 56 -7.30 30.91 -18.28
N GLU A 57 -8.38 31.57 -18.73
CA GLU A 57 -9.59 31.77 -17.95
C GLU A 57 -10.32 30.44 -17.67
N SER A 58 -10.50 29.58 -18.68
CA SER A 58 -11.16 28.28 -18.49
C SER A 58 -10.34 27.31 -17.63
N LEU A 59 -9.02 27.49 -17.56
CA LEU A 59 -8.13 26.71 -16.70
C LEU A 59 -8.07 27.24 -15.26
N GLY A 60 -8.76 28.32 -14.95
CA GLY A 60 -8.71 28.95 -13.62
C GLY A 60 -7.34 29.53 -13.26
N VAL A 61 -6.50 29.80 -14.26
CA VAL A 61 -5.14 30.31 -14.09
C VAL A 61 -5.18 31.83 -14.00
N ASN A 62 -4.68 32.40 -12.90
CA ASN A 62 -4.58 33.86 -12.75
C ASN A 62 -3.41 34.44 -13.58
N ASN A 63 -3.41 35.77 -13.80
CA ASN A 63 -2.39 36.47 -14.60
C ASN A 63 -0.94 36.22 -14.15
N VAL A 64 -0.70 36.05 -12.84
CA VAL A 64 0.64 35.78 -12.30
C VAL A 64 1.11 34.38 -12.69
N ALA A 65 0.24 33.38 -12.55
CA ALA A 65 0.52 32.00 -12.92
C ALA A 65 0.65 31.84 -14.45
N GLN A 66 -0.18 32.54 -15.24
CA GLN A 66 -0.04 32.60 -16.70
C GLN A 66 1.36 33.05 -17.11
N THR A 67 1.86 34.13 -16.50
CA THR A 67 3.22 34.64 -16.80
C THR A 67 4.31 33.61 -16.48
N GLN A 68 4.09 32.73 -15.50
CA GLN A 68 5.03 31.66 -15.18
C GLN A 68 5.01 30.55 -16.24
N TRP A 69 3.82 30.15 -16.69
CA TRP A 69 3.66 29.17 -17.77
C TRP A 69 4.25 29.68 -19.10
N GLU A 70 4.01 30.93 -19.44
CA GLU A 70 4.56 31.56 -20.64
C GLU A 70 6.10 31.63 -20.58
N LYS A 71 6.69 31.92 -19.41
CA LYS A 71 8.16 31.88 -19.21
C LYS A 71 8.75 30.49 -19.38
N LEU A 72 7.98 29.45 -19.09
CA LEU A 72 8.35 28.07 -19.32
C LEU A 72 8.14 27.63 -20.77
N GLY A 73 7.58 28.51 -21.62
CA GLY A 73 7.34 28.25 -23.04
C GLY A 73 6.02 27.56 -23.35
N TYR A 74 5.08 27.52 -22.39
CA TYR A 74 3.76 26.93 -22.58
C TYR A 74 2.71 27.99 -22.96
N ASP A 75 1.82 27.62 -23.88
CA ASP A 75 0.57 28.33 -24.15
C ASP A 75 -0.60 27.69 -23.38
N ALA A 76 -1.79 28.29 -23.44
CA ALA A 76 -2.95 27.80 -22.69
C ALA A 76 -3.30 26.35 -23.04
N THR A 77 -3.14 25.95 -24.30
CA THR A 77 -3.44 24.59 -24.78
C THR A 77 -2.46 23.56 -24.23
N SER A 78 -1.16 23.81 -24.37
CA SER A 78 -0.11 22.91 -23.88
C SER A 78 -0.03 22.87 -22.35
N ALA A 79 -0.35 23.98 -21.68
CA ALA A 79 -0.49 23.99 -20.23
C ALA A 79 -1.74 23.23 -19.75
N ALA A 80 -2.83 23.22 -20.53
CA ALA A 80 -4.05 22.50 -20.18
C ALA A 80 -3.83 20.99 -20.04
N GLU A 81 -2.99 20.40 -20.88
CA GLU A 81 -2.64 18.97 -20.77
C GLU A 81 -2.02 18.67 -19.40
N ILE A 82 -1.15 19.55 -18.91
CA ILE A 82 -0.44 19.37 -17.63
C ILE A 82 -1.35 19.71 -16.44
N ILE A 83 -2.17 20.77 -16.56
CA ILE A 83 -3.05 21.25 -15.48
C ILE A 83 -4.21 20.29 -15.25
N ASN A 84 -4.76 19.72 -16.33
CA ASN A 84 -5.90 18.81 -16.25
C ASN A 84 -5.49 17.38 -15.88
N ASP A 85 -4.23 16.99 -16.08
CA ASP A 85 -3.69 15.71 -15.60
C ASP A 85 -3.46 15.67 -14.07
N ARG A 86 -4.16 16.54 -13.33
CA ARG A 86 -4.10 16.58 -11.87
C ARG A 86 -4.76 15.35 -11.27
N PHE A 87 -4.13 14.83 -10.22
CA PHE A 87 -4.69 13.75 -9.42
C PHE A 87 -6.04 14.16 -8.83
N ASP A 88 -7.01 13.27 -8.94
CA ASP A 88 -8.28 13.41 -8.25
C ASP A 88 -8.06 13.13 -6.75
N TYR A 89 -8.47 14.08 -5.91
CA TYR A 89 -8.39 13.98 -4.45
C TYR A 89 -9.76 13.67 -3.83
N GLU A 90 -10.76 13.35 -4.65
CA GLU A 90 -12.02 12.83 -4.15
C GLU A 90 -11.77 11.53 -3.38
N ILE A 91 -12.10 11.56 -2.09
CA ILE A 91 -11.93 10.42 -1.21
C ILE A 91 -13.12 9.50 -1.44
N ASP A 92 -12.91 8.35 -2.08
CA ASP A 92 -13.91 7.29 -2.13
C ASP A 92 -14.13 6.70 -0.71
N PRO A 93 -15.32 6.90 -0.11
CA PRO A 93 -15.58 6.41 1.24
C PRO A 93 -15.54 4.89 1.35
N LEU A 94 -15.84 4.16 0.26
CA LEU A 94 -15.86 2.71 0.27
C LEU A 94 -14.45 2.13 0.38
N SER A 95 -13.51 2.58 -0.46
CA SER A 95 -12.10 2.20 -0.33
C SER A 95 -11.53 2.54 1.05
N LEU A 96 -11.86 3.72 1.60
CA LEU A 96 -11.42 4.13 2.93
C LEU A 96 -11.93 3.18 4.03
N ILE A 97 -13.20 2.77 3.97
CA ILE A 97 -13.78 1.81 4.91
C ILE A 97 -13.10 0.44 4.77
N ILE A 98 -12.83 -0.01 3.54
CA ILE A 98 -12.14 -1.29 3.29
C ILE A 98 -10.74 -1.24 3.92
N THR A 99 -9.95 -0.20 3.66
CA THR A 99 -8.62 -0.03 4.24
C THR A 99 -8.68 -0.03 5.77
N ALA A 100 -9.62 0.72 6.37
CA ALA A 100 -9.82 0.73 7.82
C ALA A 100 -10.15 -0.67 8.37
N ALA A 101 -11.04 -1.41 7.69
CA ALA A 101 -11.42 -2.77 8.07
C ALA A 101 -10.22 -3.73 8.03
N PHE A 102 -9.35 -3.64 7.01
CA PHE A 102 -8.12 -4.44 6.94
C PHE A 102 -7.18 -4.16 8.11
N ILE A 103 -6.96 -2.89 8.44
CA ILE A 103 -6.11 -2.50 9.58
C ILE A 103 -6.68 -3.03 10.89
N ILE A 104 -7.97 -2.79 11.15
CA ILE A 104 -8.65 -3.24 12.37
C ILE A 104 -8.63 -4.78 12.46
N GLY A 105 -8.94 -5.46 11.35
CA GLY A 105 -8.92 -6.92 11.27
C GLY A 105 -7.55 -7.52 11.57
N TYR A 106 -6.48 -6.92 11.02
CA TYR A 106 -5.10 -7.32 11.31
C TYR A 106 -4.79 -7.19 12.80
N PHE A 107 -5.07 -6.04 13.42
CA PHE A 107 -4.79 -5.85 14.85
C PHE A 107 -5.61 -6.79 15.73
N PHE A 108 -6.88 -7.00 15.41
CA PHE A 108 -7.73 -7.96 16.12
C PHE A 108 -7.17 -9.38 16.06
N PHE A 109 -6.78 -9.83 14.86
CA PHE A 109 -6.15 -11.13 14.66
C PHE A 109 -4.84 -11.26 15.43
N MET A 110 -3.97 -10.23 15.36
CA MET A 110 -2.68 -10.21 16.04
C MET A 110 -2.84 -10.37 17.56
N ILE A 111 -3.76 -9.62 18.17
CA ILE A 111 -4.05 -9.72 19.61
C ILE A 111 -4.51 -11.15 19.98
N LYS A 112 -5.44 -11.71 19.19
CA LYS A 112 -5.97 -13.06 19.44
C LYS A 112 -4.92 -14.15 19.33
N ILE A 113 -4.04 -14.09 18.33
CA ILE A 113 -2.96 -15.07 18.18
C ILE A 113 -1.94 -14.92 19.31
N SER A 114 -1.64 -13.68 19.70
CA SER A 114 -0.62 -13.36 20.70
C SER A 114 -0.98 -13.87 22.09
N GLU A 115 -2.26 -13.79 22.47
CA GLU A 115 -2.75 -14.34 23.75
C GLU A 115 -2.44 -15.84 23.94
N LYS A 116 -2.45 -16.62 22.85
CA LYS A 116 -2.15 -18.06 22.91
C LYS A 116 -0.68 -18.30 23.22
N GLU A 117 0.21 -17.62 22.49
CA GLU A 117 1.66 -17.75 22.67
C GLU A 117 2.10 -17.24 24.05
N TYR A 118 1.53 -16.12 24.52
CA TYR A 118 1.80 -15.62 25.88
C TYR A 118 1.39 -16.62 26.97
N ARG A 119 0.22 -17.24 26.85
CA ARG A 119 -0.22 -18.28 27.80
C ARG A 119 0.70 -19.51 27.77
N GLN A 120 1.14 -19.93 26.59
CA GLN A 120 2.06 -21.05 26.45
C GLN A 120 3.42 -20.76 27.12
N VAL A 121 3.98 -19.56 26.91
CA VAL A 121 5.23 -19.16 27.58
C VAL A 121 5.07 -19.11 29.10
N ILE A 122 3.92 -18.65 29.60
CA ILE A 122 3.64 -18.65 31.04
C ILE A 122 3.57 -20.08 31.58
N SER A 123 2.85 -20.99 30.93
CA SER A 123 2.82 -22.40 31.37
C SER A 123 4.20 -23.07 31.33
N GLU A 124 5.00 -22.82 30.29
CA GLU A 124 6.36 -23.40 30.18
C GLU A 124 7.34 -22.84 31.21
N LYS A 125 7.12 -21.62 31.72
CA LYS A 125 8.03 -20.98 32.68
C LYS A 125 7.59 -21.09 34.12
N PHE A 126 6.30 -21.34 34.38
CA PHE A 126 5.73 -21.24 35.73
C PHE A 126 4.90 -22.45 36.17
N ASP A 127 4.36 -23.30 35.27
CA ASP A 127 3.60 -24.50 35.70
C ASP A 127 4.48 -25.73 35.97
N ASP A 128 5.72 -25.79 35.44
CA ASP A 128 6.67 -26.88 35.73
C ASP A 128 7.41 -26.72 37.07
N GLU A 129 7.17 -25.61 37.80
CA GLU A 129 7.87 -25.28 39.06
C GLU A 129 7.12 -25.75 40.34
N ASP A 130 5.87 -26.21 40.20
CA ASP A 130 5.07 -26.75 41.29
C ASP A 130 4.75 -28.23 41.03
N ILE A 131 5.63 -29.13 41.47
CA ILE A 131 5.38 -30.46 42.07
C ILE A 131 6.77 -31.07 42.37
N SER A 132 7.25 -30.85 43.59
CA SER A 132 8.28 -31.68 44.24
C SER A 132 7.83 -32.03 45.65
#